data_AF-A0A1V6PFE3-F1
#
_entry.id   AF-A0A1V6PFE3-F1
#
_cell.length_a   1.000
_cell.length_b   1.000
_cell.length_c   1.000
_cell.angle_alpha   90.00
_cell.angle_beta   90.00
_cell.angle_gamma   90.00
#
_symmetry.space_group_name_H-M   'P 1'
#
loop_
_entity.id
_entity.type
_entity.pdbx_description
1 polymer ?
#
loop_
_entity_poly.entity_id
_entity_poly.type
_entity_poly.pdbx_seq_one_letter_code
_entity_poly.pdbx_strand_id
1 'polypeptide(L)'
;MAFPLPRGITPTEIAFLAEMETVTVMPRQRLEGLELLGGPIEPLVPPRRASLPLWLALLLKRQRRANIMPPPWLHPEALSLLLEIESQHVDYKNAFSPPPPLPGQPSIRDYGNGAMPTARPQYTTDGQKYYAAPPFLPQNVAQTTISSTEVPPLPYHWVEVGNMLLDAASDDLVDPDQVRRLLKDLREVRMAKMRTGVTVMDAAATGGGGVAMTGVGAMEIGEERGFLTGVADGLRKIGASKEQARREQLAEQRANGGYDGTQDDEEEEDYMEF
;
A
#
# COMPACT_ATOMS: atom_id res chain seq x y z
N MET A 1 -7.13 11.12 33.29
CA MET A 1 -7.78 11.64 32.06
C MET A 1 -7.01 11.07 30.89
N ALA A 2 -7.66 10.35 29.97
CA ALA A 2 -7.02 9.98 28.71
C ALA A 2 -6.98 11.22 27.80
N PHE A 3 -5.83 11.53 27.22
CA PHE A 3 -5.74 12.62 26.23
C PHE A 3 -6.61 12.25 25.02
N PRO A 4 -7.44 13.16 24.50
CA PRO A 4 -8.26 12.93 23.30
C PRO A 4 -7.38 13.07 22.05
N LEU A 5 -6.39 12.18 21.90
CA LEU A 5 -5.63 12.07 20.66
C LEU A 5 -6.57 11.59 19.54
N PRO A 6 -6.46 12.13 18.32
CA PRO A 6 -7.26 11.68 17.19
C PRO A 6 -7.02 10.19 16.94
N ARG A 7 -8.09 9.44 16.62
CA ARG A 7 -8.00 8.00 16.33
C ARG A 7 -7.30 7.77 14.99
N GLY A 8 -5.99 7.59 15.02
CA GLY A 8 -5.21 7.37 13.82
C GLY A 8 -3.72 7.33 14.10
N ILE A 9 -2.94 7.19 13.04
CA ILE A 9 -1.54 7.63 13.02
C ILE A 9 -1.56 9.01 12.35
N THR A 10 -0.86 9.98 12.93
CA THR A 10 -0.80 11.36 12.42
C THR A 10 0.16 11.49 11.24
N PRO A 11 -0.02 12.47 10.33
CA PRO A 11 0.93 12.72 9.23
C PRO A 11 2.40 12.85 9.68
N THR A 12 2.64 13.41 10.87
CA THR A 12 3.97 13.53 11.49
C THR A 12 4.53 12.18 11.96
N GLU A 13 3.70 11.29 12.51
CA GLU A 13 4.13 9.94 12.87
C GLU A 13 4.36 9.07 11.64
N ILE A 14 3.58 9.24 10.57
CA ILE A 14 3.80 8.55 9.29
C ILE A 14 5.14 8.99 8.68
N ALA A 15 5.42 10.30 8.66
CA ALA A 15 6.72 10.81 8.24
C ALA A 15 7.86 10.22 9.08
N PHE A 16 7.72 10.16 10.40
CA PHE A 16 8.70 9.53 11.28
C PHE A 16 8.90 8.02 11.00
N LEU A 17 7.85 7.28 10.64
CA LEU A 17 8.01 5.88 10.20
C LEU A 17 8.70 5.77 8.83
N ALA A 18 8.40 6.68 7.91
CA ALA A 18 9.03 6.73 6.59
C ALA A 18 10.54 7.02 6.65
N GLU A 19 11.04 7.63 7.73
CA GLU A 19 12.48 7.81 7.94
C GLU A 19 13.27 6.50 8.06
N MET A 20 12.60 5.36 8.31
CA MET A 20 13.20 4.02 8.34
C MET A 20 13.27 3.35 6.96
N GLU A 21 12.66 3.95 5.92
CA GLU A 21 12.79 3.47 4.53
C GLU A 21 14.26 3.45 4.10
N THR A 22 14.63 2.45 3.30
CA THR A 22 16.02 2.29 2.86
C THR A 22 16.25 2.92 1.49
N VAL A 23 17.21 3.85 1.44
CA VAL A 23 17.61 4.59 0.23
C VAL A 23 19.07 4.35 -0.12
N THR A 24 19.41 4.49 -1.40
CA THR A 24 20.79 4.35 -1.87
C THR A 24 21.54 5.68 -1.77
N VAL A 25 22.74 5.66 -1.20
CA VAL A 25 23.64 6.82 -1.15
C VAL A 25 24.99 6.53 -1.77
N MET A 26 25.65 7.60 -2.19
CA MET A 26 27.03 7.64 -2.66
C MET A 26 27.86 8.49 -1.68
N PRO A 27 28.70 7.89 -0.82
CA PRO A 27 29.54 8.64 0.10
C PRO A 27 30.62 9.41 -0.66
N ARG A 28 30.92 10.63 -0.20
CA ARG A 28 31.94 11.52 -0.79
C ARG A 28 33.29 11.44 -0.09
N GLN A 29 33.32 10.90 1.12
CA GLN A 29 34.53 10.66 1.91
C GLN A 29 34.38 9.31 2.65
N ARG A 30 35.48 8.71 3.09
CA ARG A 30 35.44 7.48 3.91
C ARG A 30 34.79 7.79 5.26
N LEU A 31 33.77 7.01 5.65
CA LEU A 31 33.18 7.04 6.99
C LEU A 31 33.41 5.68 7.64
N GLU A 32 33.82 5.69 8.91
CA GLU A 32 33.87 4.45 9.70
C GLU A 32 32.45 3.95 10.01
N GLY A 33 32.33 2.67 10.32
CA GLY A 33 31.05 2.03 10.63
C GLY A 33 30.41 2.56 11.91
N LEU A 34 29.11 2.32 12.07
CA LEU A 34 28.33 2.75 13.24
C LEU A 34 27.65 1.54 13.88
N GLU A 35 28.00 1.24 15.12
CA GLU A 35 27.30 0.27 15.95
C GLU A 35 26.02 0.89 16.51
N LEU A 36 24.85 0.51 15.97
CA LEU A 36 23.54 1.01 16.41
C LEU A 36 22.72 -0.11 17.06
N LEU A 37 21.72 0.27 17.85
CA LEU A 37 20.76 -0.67 18.46
C LEU A 37 19.99 -1.50 17.42
N GLY A 38 19.80 -0.96 16.21
CA GLY A 38 19.18 -1.67 15.08
C GLY A 38 20.13 -2.56 14.27
N GLY A 39 21.39 -2.71 14.72
CA GLY A 39 22.45 -3.43 14.02
C GLY A 39 23.59 -2.53 13.53
N PRO A 40 24.74 -3.12 13.16
CA PRO A 40 25.89 -2.39 12.63
C PRO A 40 25.60 -1.82 11.24
N ILE A 41 26.08 -0.60 11.00
CA ILE A 41 26.17 -0.01 9.66
C ILE A 41 27.63 -0.11 9.20
N GLU A 42 27.83 -0.79 8.08
CA GLU A 42 29.14 -1.01 7.46
C GLU A 42 29.90 0.30 7.14
N PRO A 43 31.24 0.33 7.23
CA PRO A 43 32.05 1.47 6.82
C PRO A 43 31.80 1.91 5.37
N LEU A 44 31.54 3.20 5.18
CA LEU A 44 31.16 3.77 3.90
C LEU A 44 32.40 4.22 3.12
N VAL A 45 32.70 3.55 2.01
CA VAL A 45 33.92 3.78 1.22
C VAL A 45 33.57 4.33 -0.18
N PRO A 46 33.92 5.59 -0.50
CA PRO A 46 33.71 6.13 -1.85
C PRO A 46 34.48 5.35 -2.94
N PRO A 47 33.95 5.24 -4.16
CA PRO A 47 32.62 5.62 -4.63
C PRO A 47 31.65 4.42 -4.62
N ARG A 48 31.65 3.58 -3.58
CA ARG A 48 30.73 2.44 -3.50
C ARG A 48 29.35 2.89 -3.04
N ARG A 49 28.30 2.43 -3.75
CA ARG A 49 26.91 2.58 -3.33
C ARG A 49 26.69 1.86 -2.00
N ALA A 50 25.93 2.47 -1.11
CA ALA A 50 25.45 1.84 0.12
C ALA A 50 23.94 2.09 0.29
N SER A 51 23.24 1.12 0.87
CA SER A 51 21.84 1.29 1.26
C SER A 51 21.80 1.66 2.75
N LEU A 52 21.19 2.80 3.07
CA LEU A 52 21.05 3.31 4.43
C LEU A 52 19.60 3.66 4.74
N PRO A 53 19.19 3.67 6.02
CA PRO A 53 17.94 4.31 6.43
C PRO A 53 17.88 5.78 6.03
N LEU A 54 16.70 6.26 5.65
CA LEU A 54 16.48 7.61 5.13
C LEU A 54 16.93 8.69 6.13
N TRP A 55 16.67 8.56 7.44
CA TRP A 55 17.16 9.52 8.44
C TRP A 55 18.68 9.74 8.37
N LEU A 56 19.46 8.67 8.17
CA LEU A 56 20.91 8.74 8.11
C LEU A 56 21.38 9.30 6.77
N ALA A 57 20.72 8.92 5.67
CA ALA A 57 20.98 9.49 4.35
C ALA A 57 20.77 11.01 4.34
N LEU A 58 19.64 11.49 4.90
CA LEU A 58 19.32 12.91 5.03
C LEU A 58 20.34 13.64 5.93
N LEU A 59 20.77 13.03 7.04
CA LEU A 59 21.80 13.58 7.92
C LEU A 59 23.14 13.74 7.19
N LEU A 60 23.59 12.71 6.47
CA LEU A 60 24.86 12.74 5.71
C LEU A 60 24.79 13.72 4.53
N LYS A 61 23.64 13.85 3.88
CA LYS A 61 23.40 14.83 2.81
C LYS A 61 23.46 16.27 3.33
N ARG A 62 22.78 16.57 4.45
CA ARG A 62 22.86 17.88 5.13
C ARG A 62 24.30 18.24 5.54
N GLN A 63 25.09 17.25 5.94
CA GLN A 63 26.52 17.40 6.24
C GLN A 63 27.43 17.45 4.99
N ARG A 64 26.88 17.33 3.78
CA ARG A 64 27.61 17.26 2.49
C ARG A 64 28.60 16.08 2.38
N ARG A 65 28.38 15.01 3.15
CA ARG A 65 29.24 13.81 3.23
C ARG A 65 28.80 12.68 2.29
N ALA A 66 27.57 12.72 1.79
CA ALA A 66 27.04 11.81 0.79
C ALA A 66 26.09 12.55 -0.16
N ASN A 67 25.96 12.04 -1.38
CA ASN A 67 24.85 12.35 -2.28
C ASN A 67 23.84 11.20 -2.21
N ILE A 68 22.55 11.48 -2.35
CA ILE A 68 21.50 10.46 -2.42
C ILE A 68 21.29 10.09 -3.88
N MET A 69 21.11 8.81 -4.19
CA MET A 69 20.73 8.37 -5.54
C MET A 69 19.19 8.35 -5.61
N PRO A 70 18.56 8.99 -6.61
CA PRO A 70 17.11 8.97 -6.75
C PRO A 70 16.58 7.53 -6.88
N PRO A 71 15.48 7.17 -6.18
CA PRO A 71 14.80 5.91 -6.43
C PRO A 71 14.09 5.95 -7.80
N PRO A 72 13.93 4.81 -8.50
CA PRO A 72 13.47 4.79 -9.90
C PRO A 72 12.09 5.41 -10.16
N TRP A 73 11.20 5.33 -9.17
CA TRP A 73 9.85 5.90 -9.25
C TRP A 73 9.84 7.44 -9.11
N LEU A 74 10.88 8.04 -8.50
CA LEU A 74 11.01 9.48 -8.28
C LEU A 74 11.78 10.13 -9.45
N HIS A 75 11.32 9.86 -10.67
CA HIS A 75 11.83 10.44 -11.91
C HIS A 75 10.66 11.09 -12.68
N PRO A 76 10.85 12.23 -13.36
CA PRO A 76 9.75 12.90 -14.08
C PRO A 76 8.99 12.00 -15.06
N GLU A 77 9.70 11.16 -15.80
CA GLU A 77 9.12 10.19 -16.75
C GLU A 77 8.29 9.10 -16.03
N ALA A 78 8.83 8.55 -14.94
CA ALA A 78 8.17 7.51 -14.14
C ALA A 78 6.88 8.03 -13.48
N LEU A 79 6.92 9.25 -12.91
CA LEU A 79 5.76 9.89 -12.31
C LEU A 79 4.72 10.31 -13.36
N SER A 80 5.14 10.72 -14.56
CA SER A 80 4.21 11.04 -15.65
C SER A 80 3.45 9.80 -16.11
N LEU A 81 4.15 8.68 -16.29
CA LEU A 81 3.54 7.39 -16.63
C LEU A 81 2.57 6.91 -15.52
N LEU A 82 2.96 7.02 -14.25
CA LEU A 82 2.09 6.71 -13.11
C LEU A 82 0.81 7.57 -13.12
N LEU A 83 0.93 8.87 -13.36
CA LEU A 83 -0.20 9.79 -13.41
C LEU A 83 -1.15 9.50 -14.59
N GLU A 84 -0.60 9.20 -15.77
CA GLU A 84 -1.38 8.76 -16.95
C GLU A 84 -2.18 7.49 -16.64
N ILE A 85 -1.53 6.49 -16.04
CA ILE A 85 -2.15 5.22 -15.70
C ILE A 85 -3.26 5.41 -14.65
N GLU A 86 -2.98 6.18 -13.60
CA GLU A 86 -3.90 6.41 -12.49
C GLU A 86 -5.16 7.21 -12.93
N SER A 87 -5.08 7.99 -14.02
CA SER A 87 -6.14 8.88 -14.51
C SER A 87 -6.87 8.42 -15.79
N GLN A 88 -6.18 7.79 -16.74
CA GLN A 88 -6.72 7.46 -18.07
C GLN A 88 -6.91 5.95 -18.31
N HIS A 89 -6.15 5.09 -17.62
CA HIS A 89 -6.12 3.66 -17.94
C HIS A 89 -7.33 2.91 -17.36
N VAL A 90 -8.04 2.16 -18.20
CA VAL A 90 -9.32 1.52 -17.86
C VAL A 90 -9.19 0.57 -16.66
N ASP A 91 -8.15 -0.27 -16.65
CA ASP A 91 -7.89 -1.24 -15.57
C ASP A 91 -7.69 -0.57 -14.19
N TYR A 92 -7.22 0.67 -14.18
CA TYR A 92 -6.94 1.45 -12.98
C TYR A 92 -8.09 2.41 -12.63
N LYS A 93 -9.22 2.37 -13.32
CA LYS A 93 -10.38 3.21 -12.98
C LYS A 93 -10.84 3.02 -11.53
N ASN A 94 -10.81 1.77 -11.04
CA ASN A 94 -11.23 1.39 -9.68
C ASN A 94 -10.06 0.78 -8.86
N ALA A 95 -8.82 0.93 -9.32
CA ALA A 95 -7.63 0.37 -8.68
C ALA A 95 -6.49 1.39 -8.65
N PHE A 96 -5.57 1.25 -7.71
CA PHE A 96 -4.39 2.10 -7.57
C PHE A 96 -3.19 1.50 -8.32
N SER A 97 -2.21 2.34 -8.67
CA SER A 97 -0.91 1.88 -9.18
C SER A 97 -0.33 0.75 -8.29
N PRO A 98 0.29 -0.30 -8.86
CA PRO A 98 0.71 -1.46 -8.08
C PRO A 98 1.82 -1.10 -7.07
N PRO A 99 1.79 -1.67 -5.85
CA PRO A 99 2.89 -1.55 -4.91
C PRO A 99 4.07 -2.46 -5.32
N PRO A 100 5.30 -2.21 -4.82
CA PRO A 100 6.43 -3.10 -5.06
C PRO A 100 6.13 -4.52 -4.53
N PRO A 101 6.46 -5.59 -5.28
CA PRO A 101 6.13 -6.96 -4.88
C PRO A 101 6.84 -7.32 -3.57
N LEU A 102 6.12 -8.00 -2.68
CA LEU A 102 6.68 -8.49 -1.43
C LEU A 102 7.66 -9.65 -1.68
N PRO A 103 8.63 -9.92 -0.78
CA PRO A 103 9.55 -11.05 -0.93
C PRO A 103 8.84 -12.40 -1.12
N GLY A 104 8.98 -12.98 -2.32
CA GLY A 104 8.34 -14.23 -2.73
C GLY A 104 6.97 -14.09 -3.39
N GLN A 105 6.50 -12.87 -3.62
CA GLN A 105 5.37 -12.59 -4.50
C GLN A 105 5.85 -12.59 -5.98
N PRO A 106 5.16 -13.31 -6.89
CA PRO A 106 5.43 -13.24 -8.33
C PRO A 106 5.22 -11.81 -8.88
N SER A 107 5.96 -11.44 -9.93
CA SER A 107 5.62 -10.28 -10.74
C SER A 107 4.32 -10.54 -11.52
N ILE A 108 3.66 -9.49 -12.00
CA ILE A 108 2.51 -9.56 -12.92
C ILE A 108 2.82 -10.49 -14.11
N ARG A 109 4.08 -10.51 -14.57
CA ARG A 109 4.56 -11.36 -15.67
C ARG A 109 4.63 -12.86 -15.33
N ASP A 110 4.85 -13.22 -14.06
CA ASP A 110 5.05 -14.61 -13.63
C ASP A 110 3.73 -15.38 -13.43
N TYR A 111 2.60 -14.69 -13.25
CA TYR A 111 1.28 -15.34 -13.13
C TYR A 111 0.92 -16.16 -14.38
N GLY A 112 1.39 -15.76 -15.56
CA GLY A 112 1.21 -16.52 -16.81
C GLY A 112 1.84 -17.92 -16.78
N ASN A 113 2.82 -18.14 -15.91
CA ASN A 113 3.50 -19.42 -15.70
C ASN A 113 2.91 -20.22 -14.51
N GLY A 114 1.77 -19.81 -13.95
CA GLY A 114 1.15 -20.48 -12.79
C GLY A 114 1.88 -20.26 -11.47
N ALA A 115 2.72 -19.22 -11.37
CA ALA A 115 3.47 -18.93 -10.16
C ALA A 115 2.54 -18.51 -8.99
N MET A 116 2.60 -19.25 -7.89
CA MET A 116 1.82 -18.97 -6.67
C MET A 116 2.57 -18.03 -5.72
N PRO A 117 1.92 -16.96 -5.18
CA PRO A 117 2.50 -16.12 -4.14
C PRO A 117 2.92 -16.94 -2.92
N THR A 118 4.22 -16.95 -2.63
CA THR A 118 4.80 -17.74 -1.53
C THR A 118 5.49 -16.79 -0.56
N ALA A 119 4.80 -16.43 0.53
CA ALA A 119 5.31 -15.47 1.51
C ALA A 119 6.63 -15.96 2.14
N ARG A 120 7.74 -15.26 1.86
CA ARG A 120 9.06 -15.61 2.41
C ARG A 120 9.23 -14.95 3.79
N PRO A 121 9.29 -15.72 4.89
CA PRO A 121 9.54 -15.15 6.20
C PRO A 121 11.00 -14.72 6.35
N GLN A 122 11.20 -13.74 7.21
CA GLN A 122 12.49 -13.36 7.76
C GLN A 122 12.47 -13.64 9.27
N TYR A 123 13.64 -13.58 9.91
CA TYR A 123 13.82 -13.88 11.33
C TYR A 123 14.50 -12.70 12.01
N THR A 124 14.02 -12.31 13.19
CA THR A 124 14.69 -11.32 14.02
C THR A 124 15.99 -11.87 14.60
N THR A 125 16.81 -11.02 15.22
CA THR A 125 17.97 -11.43 16.05
C THR A 125 17.59 -12.46 17.12
N ASP A 126 16.36 -12.37 17.63
CA ASP A 126 15.80 -13.25 18.67
C ASP A 126 15.17 -14.54 18.07
N GLY A 127 15.34 -14.77 16.77
CA GLY A 127 14.78 -15.92 16.05
C GLY A 127 13.28 -15.86 15.80
N GLN A 128 12.61 -14.73 16.04
CA GLN A 128 11.17 -14.60 15.83
C GLN A 128 10.84 -14.44 14.34
N LYS A 129 9.87 -15.21 13.86
CA LYS A 129 9.41 -15.19 12.46
C LYS A 129 8.60 -13.92 12.19
N TYR A 130 8.99 -13.15 11.19
CA TYR A 130 8.21 -12.02 10.67
C TYR A 130 8.12 -12.07 9.14
N TYR A 131 7.22 -11.27 8.57
CA TYR A 131 7.13 -11.05 7.13
C TYR A 131 7.54 -9.60 6.85
N ALA A 132 8.50 -9.41 5.95
CA ALA A 132 9.00 -8.07 5.66
C ALA A 132 7.95 -7.25 4.91
N ALA A 133 7.66 -6.07 5.46
CA ALA A 133 6.71 -5.09 4.95
C ALA A 133 7.32 -3.68 5.13
N PRO A 134 6.81 -2.64 4.44
CA PRO A 134 7.29 -1.27 4.64
C PRO A 134 7.14 -0.83 6.12
N PRO A 135 8.09 -0.05 6.68
CA PRO A 135 9.24 0.57 6.01
C PRO A 135 10.47 -0.32 5.84
N PHE A 136 10.42 -1.59 6.26
CA PHE A 136 11.59 -2.50 6.31
C PHE A 136 11.88 -3.22 4.99
N LEU A 137 11.41 -2.68 3.86
CA LEU A 137 11.65 -3.23 2.53
C LEU A 137 12.53 -2.29 1.69
N PRO A 138 13.41 -2.84 0.82
CA PRO A 138 14.24 -2.04 -0.10
C PRO A 138 13.44 -1.53 -1.31
N GLN A 139 12.37 -0.77 -1.05
CA GLN A 139 11.50 -0.19 -2.09
C GLN A 139 12.04 1.11 -2.68
N ASN A 140 12.88 1.83 -1.94
CA ASN A 140 13.43 3.13 -2.30
C ASN A 140 14.93 3.07 -2.69
N VAL A 141 15.40 1.89 -3.09
CA VAL A 141 16.78 1.62 -3.53
C VAL A 141 16.94 1.96 -5.02
N ALA A 142 18.03 2.64 -5.37
CA ALA A 142 18.31 3.07 -6.74
C ALA A 142 18.68 1.87 -7.64
N GLN A 143 17.88 1.63 -8.68
CA GLN A 143 18.09 0.55 -9.64
C GLN A 143 18.87 1.05 -10.87
N THR A 144 19.66 0.18 -11.48
CA THR A 144 20.48 0.50 -12.67
C THR A 144 19.75 0.36 -14.00
N THR A 145 18.57 -0.27 -13.99
CA THR A 145 17.80 -0.61 -15.20
C THR A 145 16.32 -0.37 -14.93
N ILE A 146 15.78 0.72 -15.48
CA ILE A 146 14.34 0.93 -15.57
C ILE A 146 13.88 0.26 -16.85
N SER A 147 13.02 -0.76 -16.75
CA SER A 147 12.36 -1.33 -17.91
C SER A 147 11.29 -0.35 -18.40
N SER A 148 11.52 0.32 -19.53
CA SER A 148 10.57 1.27 -20.14
C SER A 148 9.24 0.65 -20.55
N THR A 149 9.09 -0.68 -20.45
CA THR A 149 7.87 -1.44 -20.76
C THR A 149 7.04 -1.82 -19.53
N GLU A 150 7.47 -1.46 -18.32
CA GLU A 150 6.82 -1.87 -17.08
C GLU A 150 6.52 -0.66 -16.19
N VAL A 151 5.31 -0.62 -15.64
CA VAL A 151 4.87 0.46 -14.74
C VAL A 151 5.75 0.46 -13.50
N PRO A 152 6.44 1.55 -13.16
CA PRO A 152 7.26 1.59 -11.95
C PRO A 152 6.34 1.45 -10.73
N PRO A 153 6.57 0.47 -9.84
CA PRO A 153 5.69 0.28 -8.69
C PRO A 153 5.86 1.43 -7.69
N LEU A 154 4.76 1.86 -7.07
CA LEU A 154 4.74 3.02 -6.17
C LEU A 154 4.88 2.57 -4.70
N PRO A 155 5.96 2.92 -3.99
CA PRO A 155 6.18 2.46 -2.60
C PRO A 155 5.14 2.98 -1.61
N TYR A 156 5.02 2.30 -0.47
CA TYR A 156 4.00 2.64 0.52
C TYR A 156 4.17 4.06 1.11
N HIS A 157 5.41 4.49 1.36
CA HIS A 157 5.73 5.84 1.87
C HIS A 157 6.15 6.84 0.77
N TRP A 158 5.57 6.75 -0.43
CA TRP A 158 5.99 7.56 -1.58
C TRP A 158 5.82 9.08 -1.37
N VAL A 159 4.80 9.51 -0.64
CA VAL A 159 4.55 10.95 -0.37
C VAL A 159 5.63 11.49 0.56
N GLU A 160 5.96 10.75 1.60
CA GLU A 160 6.88 11.12 2.66
C GLU A 160 8.31 11.14 2.13
N VAL A 161 8.75 10.03 1.52
CA VAL A 161 10.08 9.89 0.92
C VAL A 161 10.28 10.92 -0.19
N GLY A 162 9.29 11.12 -1.06
CA GLY A 162 9.37 12.09 -2.15
C GLY A 162 9.58 13.52 -1.65
N ASN A 163 8.77 13.97 -0.69
CA ASN A 163 8.91 15.32 -0.11
C ASN A 163 10.23 15.50 0.65
N MET A 164 10.63 14.53 1.49
CA MET A 164 11.90 14.61 2.23
C MET A 164 13.12 14.70 1.32
N LEU A 165 13.15 13.92 0.23
CA LEU A 165 14.24 13.96 -0.75
C LEU A 165 14.24 15.26 -1.55
N LEU A 166 13.08 15.77 -1.96
CA LEU A 166 12.98 17.07 -2.63
C LEU A 166 13.44 18.24 -1.75
N ASP A 167 13.18 18.18 -0.45
CA ASP A 167 13.53 19.26 0.48
C ASP A 167 14.99 19.22 0.95
N ALA A 168 15.60 18.04 1.06
CA ALA A 168 16.98 17.88 1.54
C ALA A 168 18.02 17.59 0.44
N ALA A 169 17.59 17.12 -0.73
CA ALA A 169 18.45 16.58 -1.78
C ALA A 169 17.95 16.89 -3.20
N SER A 170 17.23 18.00 -3.41
CA SER A 170 16.76 18.42 -4.74
C SER A 170 17.89 18.62 -5.76
N ASP A 171 19.13 18.85 -5.32
CA ASP A 171 20.33 18.93 -6.15
C ASP A 171 20.84 17.56 -6.64
N ASP A 172 20.36 16.45 -6.08
CA ASP A 172 20.62 15.09 -6.56
C ASP A 172 19.48 14.54 -7.47
N LEU A 173 18.40 15.31 -7.68
CA LEU A 173 17.21 14.87 -8.42
C LEU A 173 17.14 15.48 -9.83
N VAL A 174 16.51 14.76 -10.77
CA VAL A 174 16.21 15.25 -12.13
C VAL A 174 14.94 16.11 -12.08
N ASP A 175 15.04 17.35 -12.55
CA ASP A 175 13.95 18.35 -12.65
C ASP A 175 13.04 18.43 -11.40
N PRO A 176 13.57 18.81 -10.23
CA PRO A 176 12.85 18.76 -8.95
C PRO A 176 11.54 19.55 -8.94
N ASP A 177 11.42 20.63 -9.71
CA ASP A 177 10.17 21.40 -9.85
C ASP A 177 9.10 20.68 -10.69
N GLN A 178 9.49 19.81 -11.62
CA GLN A 178 8.57 18.93 -12.31
C GLN A 178 8.15 17.78 -11.39
N VAL A 179 9.09 17.18 -10.66
CA VAL A 179 8.79 16.14 -9.65
C VAL A 179 7.81 16.66 -8.58
N ARG A 180 8.02 17.86 -8.03
CA ARG A 180 7.09 18.50 -7.07
C ARG A 180 5.66 18.62 -7.61
N ARG A 181 5.50 19.02 -8.88
CA ARG A 181 4.19 19.12 -9.53
C ARG A 181 3.56 17.74 -9.72
N LEU A 182 4.27 16.81 -10.34
CA LEU A 182 3.76 15.46 -10.62
C LEU A 182 3.38 14.69 -9.35
N LEU A 183 4.13 14.80 -8.25
CA LEU A 183 3.76 14.20 -6.96
C LEU A 183 2.46 14.80 -6.40
N LYS A 184 2.26 16.11 -6.55
CA LYS A 184 1.03 16.79 -6.11
C LYS A 184 -0.16 16.33 -6.95
N ASP A 185 -0.02 16.33 -8.27
CA ASP A 185 -1.07 15.94 -9.22
C ASP A 185 -1.46 14.46 -9.00
N LEU A 186 -0.47 13.58 -8.83
CA LEU A 186 -0.70 12.16 -8.50
C LEU A 186 -1.43 11.97 -7.17
N ARG A 187 -1.06 12.73 -6.13
CA ARG A 187 -1.76 12.71 -4.83
C ARG A 187 -3.21 13.17 -4.98
N GLU A 188 -3.47 14.21 -5.76
CA GLU A 188 -4.81 14.76 -5.96
C GLU A 188 -5.73 13.75 -6.68
N VAL A 189 -5.25 13.13 -7.76
CA VAL A 189 -5.97 12.05 -8.47
C VAL A 189 -6.27 10.86 -7.54
N ARG A 190 -5.30 10.45 -6.72
CA ARG A 190 -5.44 9.30 -5.82
C ARG A 190 -6.35 9.57 -4.63
N MET A 191 -6.31 10.77 -4.05
CA MET A 191 -7.30 11.19 -3.03
C MET A 191 -8.72 11.24 -3.61
N ALA A 192 -8.90 11.72 -4.85
CA ALA A 192 -10.22 11.69 -5.51
C ALA A 192 -10.72 10.25 -5.75
N LYS A 193 -9.83 9.33 -6.13
CA LYS A 193 -10.13 7.90 -6.27
C LYS A 193 -10.49 7.25 -4.94
N MET A 194 -9.72 7.52 -3.87
CA MET A 194 -10.01 7.07 -2.50
C MET A 194 -11.43 7.46 -2.04
N ARG A 195 -11.84 8.71 -2.30
CA ARG A 195 -13.20 9.19 -1.96
C ARG A 195 -14.29 8.53 -2.81
N THR A 196 -14.00 8.22 -4.07
CA THR A 196 -14.94 7.48 -4.94
C THR A 196 -15.12 6.03 -4.46
N GLY A 197 -14.06 5.41 -3.93
CA GLY A 197 -14.07 4.09 -3.29
C GLY A 197 -15.06 3.95 -2.12
N VAL A 198 -15.50 5.06 -1.51
CA VAL A 198 -16.55 5.06 -0.47
C VAL A 198 -17.88 4.53 -1.00
N THR A 199 -18.23 4.80 -2.26
CA THR A 199 -19.49 4.29 -2.84
C THR A 199 -19.49 2.77 -2.96
N VAL A 200 -18.31 2.16 -3.13
CA VAL A 200 -18.12 0.70 -3.15
C VAL A 200 -18.27 0.10 -1.73
N MET A 201 -17.98 0.87 -0.67
CA MET A 201 -18.15 0.42 0.71
C MET A 201 -19.62 0.18 1.10
N ASP A 202 -20.59 0.86 0.49
CA ASP A 202 -22.03 0.65 0.74
C ASP A 202 -22.50 -0.73 0.24
N ALA A 203 -22.08 -1.12 -0.97
CA ALA A 203 -22.30 -2.46 -1.50
C ALA A 203 -21.59 -3.54 -0.66
N ALA A 204 -20.36 -3.26 -0.21
CA ALA A 204 -19.61 -4.18 0.65
C ALA A 204 -20.26 -4.35 2.04
N ALA A 205 -20.75 -3.27 2.66
CA ALA A 205 -21.34 -3.27 4.00
C ALA A 205 -22.67 -4.03 4.09
N THR A 206 -23.42 -4.14 2.99
CA THR A 206 -24.67 -4.89 2.91
C THR A 206 -24.46 -6.37 2.56
N GLY A 207 -23.42 -6.70 1.77
CA GLY A 207 -23.08 -8.07 1.39
C GLY A 207 -22.08 -8.80 2.32
N GLY A 208 -21.52 -8.12 3.32
CA GLY A 208 -20.45 -8.67 4.17
C GLY A 208 -19.08 -8.75 3.48
N GLY A 209 -18.88 -7.99 2.41
CA GLY A 209 -17.63 -7.94 1.64
C GLY A 209 -16.58 -7.01 2.25
N GLY A 210 -15.33 -7.15 1.78
CA GLY A 210 -14.23 -6.22 2.06
C GLY A 210 -13.82 -5.45 0.81
N VAL A 211 -13.26 -4.25 0.99
CA VAL A 211 -12.66 -3.46 -0.10
C VAL A 211 -11.15 -3.65 -0.09
N ALA A 212 -10.57 -4.06 -1.21
CA ALA A 212 -9.12 -4.18 -1.35
C ALA A 212 -8.49 -2.78 -1.49
N MET A 213 -7.53 -2.46 -0.62
CA MET A 213 -6.77 -1.19 -0.63
C MET A 213 -5.33 -1.39 -1.10
N THR A 214 -5.11 -2.35 -2.00
CA THR A 214 -3.79 -2.67 -2.57
C THR A 214 -3.25 -1.45 -3.32
N GLY A 215 -1.99 -1.08 -3.04
CA GLY A 215 -1.33 0.06 -3.69
C GLY A 215 -1.64 1.43 -3.07
N VAL A 216 -2.49 1.52 -2.03
CA VAL A 216 -2.70 2.78 -1.28
C VAL A 216 -1.50 3.05 -0.36
N GLY A 217 -1.03 4.29 -0.33
CA GLY A 217 0.11 4.74 0.46
C GLY A 217 -0.23 5.15 1.90
N ALA A 218 0.81 5.34 2.71
CA ALA A 218 0.70 5.61 4.13
C ALA A 218 -0.02 6.93 4.45
N MET A 219 0.40 8.06 3.85
CA MET A 219 -0.30 9.36 3.98
C MET A 219 -1.77 9.28 3.59
N GLU A 220 -2.07 8.58 2.49
CA GLU A 220 -3.43 8.46 1.93
C GLU A 220 -4.36 7.73 2.90
N ILE A 221 -3.86 6.67 3.55
CA ILE A 221 -4.56 6.01 4.66
C ILE A 221 -4.65 6.94 5.87
N GLY A 222 -3.55 7.62 6.24
CA GLY A 222 -3.50 8.51 7.41
C GLY A 222 -4.56 9.60 7.39
N GLU A 223 -4.71 10.28 6.26
CA GLU A 223 -5.63 11.41 6.09
C GLU A 223 -7.10 10.96 5.96
N GLU A 224 -7.39 9.94 5.14
CA GLU A 224 -8.77 9.52 4.86
C GLU A 224 -9.32 8.50 5.88
N ARG A 225 -8.48 7.77 6.65
CA ARG A 225 -8.92 6.73 7.61
C ARG A 225 -10.01 7.19 8.56
N GLY A 226 -9.89 8.39 9.13
CA GLY A 226 -10.86 8.91 10.10
C GLY A 226 -12.27 9.02 9.51
N PHE A 227 -12.35 9.48 8.27
CA PHE A 227 -13.59 9.57 7.51
C PHE A 227 -14.09 8.17 7.07
N LEU A 228 -13.23 7.39 6.41
CA LEU A 228 -13.57 6.06 5.87
C LEU A 228 -14.09 5.10 6.95
N THR A 229 -13.42 5.04 8.10
CA THR A 229 -13.86 4.19 9.22
C THR A 229 -15.16 4.68 9.85
N GLY A 230 -15.38 5.99 9.94
CA GLY A 230 -16.65 6.56 10.41
C GLY A 230 -17.83 6.21 9.49
N VAL A 231 -17.62 6.29 8.17
CA VAL A 231 -18.62 5.88 7.18
C VAL A 231 -18.86 4.37 7.24
N ALA A 232 -17.81 3.54 7.25
CA ALA A 232 -17.93 2.09 7.31
C ALA A 232 -18.65 1.61 8.59
N ASP A 233 -18.34 2.18 9.76
CA ASP A 233 -19.05 1.89 11.02
C ASP A 233 -20.52 2.32 10.97
N GLY A 234 -20.83 3.45 10.33
CA GLY A 234 -22.19 3.92 10.11
C GLY A 234 -23.00 2.99 9.20
N LEU A 235 -22.44 2.67 8.03
CA LEU A 235 -23.03 1.73 7.07
C LEU A 235 -23.22 0.34 7.67
N ARG A 236 -22.26 -0.16 8.45
CA ARG A 236 -22.37 -1.45 9.14
C ARG A 236 -23.51 -1.48 10.17
N LYS A 237 -23.74 -0.39 10.92
CA LYS A 237 -24.87 -0.28 11.86
C LYS A 237 -26.22 -0.29 11.12
N ILE A 238 -26.31 0.46 10.02
CA ILE A 238 -27.53 0.52 9.19
C ILE A 238 -27.78 -0.83 8.50
N GLY A 239 -26.73 -1.44 7.94
CA GLY A 239 -26.77 -2.74 7.27
C GLY A 239 -27.19 -3.87 8.21
N ALA A 240 -26.64 -3.91 9.43
CA ALA A 240 -27.03 -4.89 10.45
C ALA A 240 -28.52 -4.77 10.82
N SER A 241 -29.04 -3.54 10.99
CA SER A 241 -30.47 -3.30 11.26
C SER A 241 -31.36 -3.71 10.08
N LYS A 242 -30.97 -3.39 8.84
CA LYS A 242 -31.70 -3.80 7.62
C LYS A 242 -31.71 -5.32 7.44
N GLU A 243 -30.57 -5.98 7.64
CA GLU A 243 -30.46 -7.43 7.48
C GLU A 243 -31.21 -8.18 8.59
N GLN A 244 -31.21 -7.67 9.83
CA GLN A 244 -32.03 -8.21 10.89
C GLN A 244 -33.52 -8.08 10.56
N ALA A 245 -33.99 -6.91 10.14
CA ALA A 245 -35.39 -6.70 9.73
C ALA A 245 -35.78 -7.61 8.55
N ARG A 246 -34.90 -7.78 7.56
CA ARG A 246 -35.10 -8.72 6.44
C ARG A 246 -35.20 -10.17 6.92
N ARG A 247 -34.36 -10.57 7.87
CA ARG A 247 -34.37 -11.92 8.45
C ARG A 247 -35.61 -12.19 9.30
N GLU A 248 -36.08 -11.18 10.04
CA GLU A 248 -37.34 -11.22 10.80
C GLU A 248 -38.54 -11.35 9.85
N GLN A 249 -38.63 -10.53 8.79
CA GLN A 249 -39.67 -10.63 7.76
C GLN A 249 -39.66 -11.99 7.04
N LEU A 250 -38.48 -12.55 6.73
CA LEU A 250 -38.37 -13.89 6.13
C LEU A 250 -38.78 -15.00 7.11
N ALA A 251 -38.57 -14.81 8.41
CA ALA A 251 -39.04 -15.74 9.44
C ALA A 251 -40.57 -15.64 9.61
N GLU A 252 -41.13 -14.44 9.61
CA GLU A 252 -42.58 -14.19 9.63
C GLU A 252 -43.28 -14.74 8.39
N GLN A 253 -42.70 -14.57 7.19
CA GLN A 253 -43.22 -15.17 5.95
C GLN A 253 -43.19 -16.70 6.00
N ARG A 254 -42.15 -17.31 6.57
CA ARG A 254 -42.10 -18.77 6.79
C ARG A 254 -43.09 -19.25 7.86
N ALA A 255 -43.36 -18.43 8.88
CA ALA A 255 -44.34 -18.75 9.93
C ALA A 255 -45.79 -18.59 9.44
N ASN A 256 -46.05 -17.60 8.59
CA ASN A 256 -47.38 -17.34 8.00
C ASN A 256 -47.65 -18.17 6.74
N GLY A 257 -46.61 -18.73 6.09
CA GLY A 257 -46.71 -19.60 4.91
C GLY A 257 -47.16 -21.03 5.18
N GLY A 258 -47.86 -21.28 6.29
CA GLY A 258 -48.54 -22.55 6.53
C GLY A 258 -49.86 -22.60 5.75
N TYR A 259 -50.02 -23.63 4.92
CA TYR A 259 -51.18 -23.91 4.04
C TYR A 259 -51.28 -23.13 2.70
N ASP A 260 -50.38 -23.48 1.78
CA ASP A 260 -50.70 -23.92 0.39
C ASP A 260 -49.44 -24.64 -0.19
N GLY A 261 -49.47 -25.78 -0.90
CA GLY A 261 -50.57 -26.66 -1.31
C GLY A 261 -50.10 -28.12 -1.54
N THR A 262 -50.94 -28.96 -2.15
CA THR A 262 -50.73 -30.38 -2.49
C THR A 262 -50.02 -30.64 -3.83
N GLN A 263 -49.00 -31.51 -3.85
CA GLN A 263 -48.53 -32.30 -5.00
C GLN A 263 -47.40 -33.26 -4.57
N ASP A 264 -47.36 -34.56 -4.85
CA ASP A 264 -48.40 -35.59 -5.04
C ASP A 264 -47.76 -36.91 -4.54
N ASP A 265 -48.43 -37.65 -3.65
CA ASP A 265 -47.98 -38.98 -3.18
C ASP A 265 -48.63 -40.08 -4.05
N GLU A 266 -48.17 -40.27 -5.29
CA GLU A 266 -48.52 -41.43 -6.12
C GLU A 266 -47.29 -42.10 -6.78
N GLU A 267 -46.91 -43.23 -6.17
CA GLU A 267 -46.57 -44.52 -6.79
C GLU A 267 -45.22 -44.81 -7.53
N GLU A 268 -44.67 -45.97 -7.12
CA GLU A 268 -43.88 -46.99 -7.86
C GLU A 268 -42.40 -46.78 -8.27
N GLU A 269 -41.55 -47.44 -7.47
CA GLU A 269 -40.59 -48.52 -7.80
C GLU A 269 -39.55 -48.43 -8.95
N ASP A 270 -38.36 -48.95 -8.59
CA ASP A 270 -37.31 -49.57 -9.41
C ASP A 270 -36.58 -48.75 -10.51
N TYR A 271 -35.28 -48.51 -10.29
CA TYR A 271 -34.25 -49.49 -10.70
C TYR A 271 -32.86 -49.13 -10.14
N MET A 272 -32.12 -50.14 -9.65
CA MET A 272 -30.67 -50.05 -9.49
C MET A 272 -29.99 -50.16 -10.86
N GLU A 273 -28.90 -49.41 -11.11
CA GLU A 273 -27.57 -49.98 -11.42
C GLU A 273 -26.45 -48.93 -11.61
N PHE A 274 -25.28 -49.25 -11.03
CA PHE A 274 -23.90 -48.78 -11.28
C PHE A 274 -23.56 -47.27 -11.34
#